data_AF-H5T7P9-F1
#
_entry.id   AF-H5T7P9-F1
#
_cell.length_a   1.000
_cell.length_b   1.000
_cell.length_c   1.000
_cell.angle_alpha   90.00
_cell.angle_beta   90.00
_cell.angle_gamma   90.00
#
_symmetry.space_group_name_H-M   'P 1'
#
loop_
_entity.id
_entity.type
_entity.pdbx_description
1 polymer ?
#
loop_
_entity_poly.entity_id
_entity_poly.type
_entity_poly.pdbx_seq_one_letter_code
_entity_poly.pdbx_strand_id
1 'polypeptide(L)' 'MTKMMSLSARREMILGVNNSYGRASKSEKTKILDGFVAATGYERKYATLLLSKKIQLPPHERKRKRPGTQI' A
#
# COMPACT_ATOMS: atom_id res chain seq x y z
N MET A 1 18.61 -13.54 8.91
CA MET A 1 17.80 -12.84 9.94
C MET A 1 16.85 -11.86 9.24
N THR A 2 15.61 -12.28 8.95
CA THR A 2 14.60 -11.36 8.40
C THR A 2 13.90 -10.68 9.56
N LYS A 3 14.36 -9.47 9.92
CA LYS A 3 13.69 -8.62 10.90
C LYS A 3 12.28 -8.33 10.37
N MET A 4 11.27 -8.98 10.94
CA MET A 4 9.88 -8.73 10.58
C MET A 4 9.57 -7.28 10.97
N MET A 5 9.52 -6.40 9.98
CA MET A 5 9.00 -5.05 10.17
C MET A 5 7.59 -5.18 10.75
N SER A 6 7.35 -4.48 11.86
CA SER A 6 6.03 -4.42 12.48
C SER A 6 5.01 -3.92 11.46
N LEU A 7 3.76 -4.36 11.59
CA LEU A 7 2.71 -4.00 10.64
C LEU A 7 2.52 -2.47 10.57
N SER A 8 2.74 -1.77 11.68
CA SER A 8 2.73 -0.30 11.76
C SER A 8 3.86 0.34 10.96
N ALA A 9 5.11 -0.12 11.13
CA ALA A 9 6.25 0.41 10.39
C ALA A 9 6.07 0.27 8.87
N ARG A 10 5.48 -0.85 8.40
CA ARG A 10 5.16 -1.03 6.98
C ARG A 10 4.10 -0.03 6.48
N ARG A 11 3.10 0.29 7.31
CA ARG A 11 2.05 1.25 6.95
C ARG A 11 2.61 2.66 6.84
N GLU A 12 3.42 3.09 7.79
CA GLU A 12 4.09 4.41 7.77
C GLU A 12 4.96 4.56 6.51
N MET A 13 5.74 3.53 6.17
CA MET A 13 6.55 3.52 4.95
C MET A 13 5.68 3.66 3.68
N ILE A 14 4.57 2.92 3.60
CA ILE A 14 3.64 3.02 2.46
C ILE A 14 3.03 4.43 2.39
N LEU A 15 2.60 5.01 3.50
CA LEU A 15 1.99 6.34 3.54
C LEU A 15 2.96 7.43 3.04
N GLY A 16 4.23 7.38 3.47
CA GLY A 16 5.25 8.31 3.01
C GLY A 16 5.53 8.19 1.50
N VAL A 17 5.64 6.96 0.98
CA VAL A 17 5.91 6.71 -0.44
C VAL A 17 4.70 7.03 -1.32
N ASN A 18 3.47 6.82 -0.83
CA ASN A 18 2.25 7.05 -1.59
C ASN A 18 2.06 8.54 -1.96
N ASN A 19 2.36 9.47 -1.05
CA ASN A 19 2.25 10.91 -1.35
C ASN A 19 3.18 11.32 -2.50
N SER A 20 4.44 10.86 -2.47
CA SER A 20 5.42 11.12 -3.53
C SER A 20 5.05 10.40 -4.83
N TYR A 21 4.60 9.14 -4.75
CA TYR A 21 4.16 8.37 -5.91
C TYR A 21 2.94 9.00 -6.59
N GLY A 22 1.99 9.55 -5.83
CA GLY A 22 0.80 10.20 -6.36
C GLY A 22 1.10 11.45 -7.18
N ARG A 23 2.06 12.27 -6.72
CA ARG A 23 2.47 13.54 -7.35
C ARG A 23 3.50 13.36 -8.47
N ALA A 24 4.20 12.23 -8.50
CA ALA A 24 5.24 11.92 -9.47
C ALA A 24 4.71 11.74 -10.91
N SER A 25 5.55 12.12 -11.88
CA SER A 25 5.34 11.80 -13.30
C SER A 25 5.50 10.29 -13.57
N LYS A 26 5.12 9.81 -14.76
CA LYS A 26 5.22 8.37 -15.10
C LYS A 26 6.65 7.81 -14.95
N SER A 27 7.67 8.58 -15.31
CA SER A 27 9.07 8.15 -15.22
C SER A 27 9.56 8.10 -13.77
N GLU A 28 9.16 9.07 -12.95
CA GLU A 28 9.48 9.12 -11.52
C GLU A 28 8.75 8.02 -10.74
N LYS A 29 7.50 7.72 -11.09
CA LYS A 29 6.73 6.61 -10.51
C LYS A 29 7.46 5.28 -10.63
N THR A 30 8.05 4.99 -11.79
CA THR A 30 8.84 3.77 -11.99
C THR A 30 10.03 3.71 -11.05
N LYS A 31 10.78 4.82 -10.90
CA LYS A 31 11.94 4.89 -9.98
C LYS A 31 11.52 4.69 -8.53
N ILE A 32 10.42 5.32 -8.12
CA ILE A 32 9.86 5.18 -6.77
C ILE A 32 9.41 3.74 -6.52
N LEU A 33 8.75 3.11 -7.51
CA LEU A 33 8.28 1.74 -7.42
C LEU A 33 9.44 0.74 -7.31
N ASP A 34 10.48 0.90 -8.13
CA ASP A 34 11.65 0.02 -8.09
C ASP A 34 12.41 0.15 -6.78
N GLY A 35 12.58 1.38 -6.26
CA GLY A 35 13.17 1.60 -4.93
C GLY A 35 12.34 0.97 -3.80
N PHE A 36 11.00 1.05 -3.89
CA PHE A 36 10.11 0.44 -2.91
C PHE A 36 10.16 -1.09 -2.95
N VAL A 37 10.20 -1.68 -4.15
CA VAL A 37 10.37 -3.13 -4.35
C VAL A 37 11.71 -3.61 -3.78
N ALA A 38 12.80 -2.89 -4.06
CA ALA A 38 14.12 -3.23 -3.55
C ALA A 38 14.20 -3.14 -2.01
N ALA A 39 13.55 -2.15 -1.41
CA ALA A 39 13.56 -1.95 0.04
C ALA A 39 12.65 -2.92 0.82
N THR A 40 11.52 -3.33 0.23
CA THR A 40 10.51 -4.19 0.90
C THR A 40 10.57 -5.65 0.49
N GLY A 41 11.21 -5.96 -0.65
CA GLY A 41 11.17 -7.28 -1.28
C GLY A 41 9.79 -7.65 -1.84
N TYR A 42 8.87 -6.69 -1.97
CA TYR A 42 7.53 -6.95 -2.50
C TYR A 42 7.55 -7.14 -4.01
N GLU A 43 6.64 -7.98 -4.50
CA GLU A 43 6.45 -8.17 -5.93
C GLU A 43 5.92 -6.87 -6.57
N ARG A 44 6.39 -6.54 -7.77
CA ARG A 44 6.09 -5.26 -8.42
C ARG A 44 4.59 -5.03 -8.58
N LYS A 45 3.81 -6.08 -8.90
CA LYS A 45 2.34 -5.99 -8.96
C LYS A 45 1.72 -5.62 -7.63
N TYR A 46 2.22 -6.20 -6.54
CA TYR A 46 1.77 -5.91 -5.18
C TYR A 46 2.15 -4.49 -4.75
N ALA A 47 3.37 -4.05 -5.04
CA ALA A 47 3.82 -2.68 -4.79
C ALA A 47 2.98 -1.64 -5.55
N THR A 48 2.70 -1.87 -6.84
CA THR A 48 1.82 -0.99 -7.63
C THR A 48 0.42 -0.96 -7.06
N LEU A 49 -0.14 -2.10 -6.65
CA LEU A 49 -1.44 -2.17 -6.00
C LEU A 49 -1.47 -1.35 -4.70
N LEU A 50 -0.39 -1.40 -3.91
CA LEU A 50 -0.24 -0.67 -2.66
C LEU A 50 -0.14 0.84 -2.85
N LEU A 51 0.65 1.29 -3.83
CA LEU A 51 0.89 2.71 -4.10
C LEU A 51 -0.20 3.35 -4.97
N SER A 52 -0.85 2.58 -5.85
CA SER A 52 -1.89 3.07 -6.75
C SER A 52 -3.27 3.06 -6.13
N LYS A 53 -3.56 2.16 -5.19
CA LYS A 53 -4.77 2.31 -4.38
C LYS A 53 -4.53 3.51 -3.48
N LYS A 54 -5.50 4.45 -3.45
CA LYS A 54 -5.78 5.23 -2.26
C LYS A 54 -6.10 4.22 -1.16
N ILE A 55 -5.09 3.60 -0.54
CA ILE A 55 -5.30 2.73 0.60
C ILE A 55 -5.68 3.67 1.73
N GLN A 56 -6.99 3.89 1.84
CA GLN A 56 -7.66 4.15 3.09
C GLN A 56 -7.29 2.97 4.01
N LEU A 57 -6.20 3.10 4.76
CA LEU A 57 -5.99 2.29 5.97
C LEU A 57 -6.75 3.04 7.08
N PRO A 58 -7.64 2.41 7.88
CA PRO A 58 -7.85 0.98 8.09
C PRO A 58 -9.23 0.45 7.62
N PRO A 59 -9.36 -0.86 7.33
CA PRO A 59 -10.64 -1.54 7.09
C PRO A 59 -11.57 -1.70 8.32
N HIS A 60 -11.25 -1.15 9.49
CA HIS A 60 -12.07 -1.39 10.69
C HIS A 60 -13.51 -0.87 10.57
N GLU A 61 -13.78 -0.01 9.58
CA GLU A 61 -15.13 0.48 9.27
C GLU A 61 -15.66 0.05 7.90
N ARG A 62 -15.04 -0.93 7.24
CA ARG A 62 -15.75 -1.63 6.18
C ARG A 62 -16.79 -2.53 6.84
N LYS A 63 -17.86 -1.92 7.38
CA LYS A 63 -19.13 -2.58 7.64
C LYS A 63 -19.41 -3.37 6.38
N ARG A 64 -19.20 -4.68 6.45
CA ARG A 64 -19.73 -5.61 5.47
C ARG A 64 -21.23 -5.37 5.55
N LYS A 65 -21.77 -4.53 4.65
CA LYS A 65 -23.19 -4.58 4.36
C LYS A 65 -23.40 -5.93 3.71
N ARG A 66 -23.58 -6.95 4.55
CA ARG A 66 -24.18 -8.20 4.16
C ARG A 66 -25.58 -7.80 3.66
N PRO A 67 -25.87 -7.92 2.35
CA PRO A 67 -27.23 -7.71 1.91
C PRO A 67 -28.07 -8.85 2.50
N GLY A 68 -29.08 -8.48 3.29
CA GLY A 68 -30.30 -9.27 3.51
C GLY A 68 -30.14 -10.63 4.18
N THR A 69 -30.41 -10.66 5.49
CA THR A 69 -31.20 -11.76 6.06
C THR A 69 -32.14 -11.11 7.05
N GLN A 70 -33.29 -10.66 6.54
CA GLN A 70 -34.46 -10.34 7.33
C GLN A 70 -35.16 -11.68 7.54
N ILE A 71 -35.20 -12.18 8.78
CA ILE A 71 -36.11 -13.24 9.22
C ILE A 71 -37.11 -12.57 10.15
#